data_AF-A0A1F3EXV4-F1
#
_entry.id   AF-A0A1F3EXV4-F1
#
_cell.length_a   1.000
_cell.length_b   1.000
_cell.length_c   1.000
_cell.angle_alpha   90.00
_cell.angle_beta   90.00
_cell.angle_gamma   90.00
#
_symmetry.space_group_name_H-M   'P 1'
#
loop_
_entity.id
_entity.type
_entity.pdbx_description
1 polymer ?
#
loop_
_entity_poly.entity_id
_entity_poly.type
_entity_poly.pdbx_seq_one_letter_code
_entity_poly.pdbx_strand_id
1 'polypeptide(L)'
;MSMIVFSNDFDKAIAAFIIASGAATMGMEVHMFFTFWATSILRDPKRKVKGKKITEKMFEIMLPNGSEELSLSKMNMMGVGTKMMKQIMKNQNVASLEELIMLVREMDIKIHICDMSMSLMGLRKEELLFGDICEVCGIAAYLSYARKSKISLFI
;
A
#
# COMPACT_ATOMS: atom_id res chain seq x y z
N MET A 1 -6.81 -14.28 5.95
CA MET A 1 -5.84 -14.18 4.85
C MET A 1 -4.83 -13.13 5.24
N SER A 2 -3.56 -13.40 5.01
CA SER A 2 -2.50 -12.42 5.29
C SER A 2 -1.70 -12.20 4.01
N MET A 3 -1.23 -10.98 3.78
CA MET A 3 -0.33 -10.69 2.69
C MET A 3 0.75 -9.69 3.11
N ILE A 4 1.97 -9.91 2.64
CA ILE A 4 2.99 -8.88 2.62
C ILE A 4 2.81 -8.11 1.32
N VAL A 5 2.61 -6.80 1.43
CA VAL A 5 2.70 -5.86 0.33
C VAL A 5 4.08 -5.21 0.43
N PHE A 6 4.96 -5.59 -0.47
CA PHE A 6 6.35 -5.13 -0.57
C PHE A 6 6.52 -4.17 -1.75
N SER A 7 5.88 -4.47 -2.88
CA SER A 7 6.00 -3.70 -4.11
C SER A 7 5.12 -2.44 -4.10
N ASN A 8 5.59 -1.34 -4.70
CA ASN A 8 4.76 -0.15 -5.00
C ASN A 8 4.51 0.05 -6.50
N ASP A 9 4.67 -0.99 -7.31
CA ASP A 9 4.25 -0.95 -8.71
C ASP A 9 2.72 -0.84 -8.77
N PHE A 10 2.20 0.01 -9.65
CA PHE A 10 0.77 0.30 -9.78
C PHE A 10 -0.08 -0.97 -9.98
N ASP A 11 0.33 -1.84 -10.91
CA ASP A 11 -0.35 -3.08 -11.24
C ASP A 11 -0.32 -4.11 -10.09
N LYS A 12 0.78 -4.19 -9.35
CA LYS A 12 0.87 -5.08 -8.18
C LYS A 12 0.06 -4.55 -7.01
N ALA A 13 0.06 -3.23 -6.78
CA ALA A 13 -0.77 -2.60 -5.77
C ALA A 13 -2.25 -2.87 -6.07
N ILE A 14 -2.71 -2.60 -7.30
CA ILE A 14 -4.08 -2.95 -7.75
C ILE A 14 -4.40 -4.42 -7.47
N ALA A 15 -3.52 -5.34 -7.85
CA ALA A 15 -3.73 -6.77 -7.60
C ALA A 15 -3.86 -7.09 -6.10
N ALA A 16 -3.01 -6.51 -5.25
CA ALA A 16 -3.07 -6.70 -3.80
C ALA A 16 -4.42 -6.25 -3.21
N PHE A 17 -4.90 -5.05 -3.58
CA PHE A 17 -6.17 -4.54 -3.06
C PHE A 17 -7.40 -5.28 -3.65
N ILE A 18 -7.36 -5.72 -4.91
CA ILE A 18 -8.42 -6.57 -5.48
C ILE A 18 -8.51 -7.89 -4.74
N ILE A 19 -7.37 -8.56 -4.51
CA ILE A 19 -7.31 -9.83 -3.77
C ILE A 19 -7.80 -9.63 -2.32
N ALA A 20 -7.38 -8.55 -1.67
CA ALA A 20 -7.81 -8.21 -0.32
C ALA A 20 -9.33 -7.99 -0.24
N SER A 21 -9.88 -7.19 -1.15
CA SER A 21 -11.32 -6.88 -1.19
C SER A 21 -12.16 -8.13 -1.51
N GLY A 22 -11.71 -8.96 -2.45
CA GLY A 22 -12.35 -10.23 -2.78
C GLY A 22 -12.36 -11.20 -1.59
N ALA A 23 -11.23 -11.35 -0.90
CA ALA A 23 -11.13 -12.18 0.30
C ALA A 23 -12.04 -11.68 1.44
N ALA A 24 -12.09 -10.36 1.67
CA ALA A 24 -12.99 -9.76 2.65
C ALA A 24 -14.47 -10.01 2.32
N THR A 25 -14.84 -9.89 1.04
CA THR A 25 -16.20 -10.20 0.55
C THR A 25 -16.56 -11.67 0.76
N MET A 26 -15.58 -12.57 0.72
CA MET A 26 -15.75 -14.00 1.05
C MET A 26 -15.78 -14.29 2.56
N GLY A 27 -15.86 -13.26 3.41
CA GLY A 27 -15.91 -13.39 4.87
C GLY A 27 -14.57 -13.77 5.51
N MET A 28 -13.44 -13.58 4.81
CA MET A 28 -12.13 -13.79 5.40
C MET A 28 -11.69 -12.54 6.17
N GLU A 29 -11.17 -12.72 7.38
CA GLU A 29 -10.39 -11.67 8.05
C GLU A 29 -9.10 -11.43 7.23
N VAL A 30 -8.85 -10.18 6.80
CA VAL A 30 -7.71 -9.84 5.94
C VAL A 30 -6.71 -8.96 6.66
N HIS A 31 -5.44 -9.36 6.62
CA HIS A 31 -4.30 -8.58 7.10
C HIS A 31 -3.38 -8.23 5.94
N MET A 32 -3.17 -6.94 5.69
CA MET A 32 -2.19 -6.46 4.71
C MET A 32 -1.02 -5.80 5.44
N PHE A 33 0.18 -6.33 5.28
CA PHE A 33 1.40 -5.83 5.89
C PHE A 33 2.25 -5.08 4.87
N PHE A 34 2.26 -3.77 4.96
CA PHE A 34 3.00 -2.86 4.09
C PHE A 34 4.43 -2.69 4.60
N THR A 35 5.39 -3.01 3.75
CA THR A 35 6.81 -2.93 4.07
C THR A 35 7.60 -2.45 2.85
N PHE A 36 8.80 -1.92 3.07
CA PHE A 36 9.66 -1.35 2.05
C PHE A 36 8.88 -0.41 1.12
N TRP A 37 8.96 -0.60 -0.20
CA TRP A 37 8.44 0.32 -1.20
C TRP A 37 6.95 0.57 -1.03
N ALA A 38 6.20 -0.46 -0.67
CA ALA A 38 4.75 -0.38 -0.49
C ALA A 38 4.32 0.64 0.57
N THR A 39 5.17 1.02 1.53
CA THR A 39 4.80 2.07 2.51
C THR A 39 4.54 3.41 1.82
N SER A 40 5.11 3.64 0.63
CA SER A 40 4.86 4.86 -0.15
C SER A 40 3.43 4.94 -0.70
N ILE A 41 2.74 3.80 -0.87
CA ILE A 41 1.35 3.73 -1.33
C ILE A 41 0.42 4.42 -0.33
N LEU A 42 0.72 4.29 0.96
CA LEU A 42 -0.12 4.78 2.06
C LEU A 42 0.13 6.25 2.42
N ARG A 43 1.08 6.93 1.76
CA ARG A 43 1.36 8.35 1.99
C ARG A 43 0.16 9.20 1.61
N ASP A 44 -0.18 10.15 2.46
CA ASP A 44 -1.16 11.20 2.17
C ASP A 44 -0.43 12.42 1.58
N PRO A 45 -0.62 12.74 0.29
CA PRO A 45 0.07 13.86 -0.36
C PRO A 45 -0.19 15.21 0.33
N LYS A 46 -1.28 15.32 1.10
CA LYS A 46 -1.68 16.55 1.80
C LYS A 46 -0.97 16.72 3.14
N ARG A 47 -0.32 15.69 3.67
CA ARG A 47 0.31 15.71 4.99
C ARG A 47 1.83 15.76 4.86
N LYS A 48 2.44 16.69 5.60
CA LYS A 48 3.89 16.89 5.62
C LYS A 48 4.39 17.03 7.04
N VAL A 49 5.47 16.34 7.37
CA VAL A 49 6.10 16.45 8.68
C VAL A 49 7.42 17.22 8.62
N LYS A 50 7.60 18.15 9.56
CA LYS A 50 8.84 18.92 9.74
C LYS A 50 9.86 18.10 10.54
N GLY A 51 11.13 18.52 10.49
CA GLY A 51 12.19 17.95 11.33
C GLY A 51 12.77 16.61 10.84
N LYS A 52 12.62 16.32 9.54
CA LYS A 52 13.28 15.17 8.91
C LYS A 52 14.77 15.40 8.66
N LYS A 53 15.55 14.34 8.85
CA LYS A 53 16.98 14.26 8.51
C LYS A 53 17.19 14.35 7.00
N ILE A 54 18.42 14.61 6.57
CA ILE A 54 18.76 14.74 5.14
C ILE A 54 18.44 13.45 4.37
N THR A 55 18.78 12.28 4.94
CA THR A 55 18.52 10.97 4.34
C THR A 55 17.03 10.67 4.20
N GLU A 56 16.23 11.03 5.21
CA GLU A 56 14.78 10.87 5.22
C GLU A 56 14.13 11.74 4.12
N LYS A 57 14.56 13.00 3.99
CA LYS A 57 14.13 13.89 2.90
C LYS A 57 14.49 13.35 1.52
N MET A 58 15.64 12.70 1.39
CA MET A 58 16.05 12.08 0.14
C MET A 58 15.10 10.95 -0.28
N PHE A 59 14.77 10.04 0.65
CA PHE A 59 13.77 9.00 0.39
C PHE A 59 12.39 9.57 0.11
N GLU A 60 11.99 10.64 0.79
CA GLU A 60 10.70 11.31 0.56
C GLU A 60 10.55 11.83 -0.88
N ILE A 61 11.64 12.30 -1.49
CA ILE A 61 11.70 12.79 -2.88
C ILE A 61 11.79 11.65 -3.89
N MET A 62 12.54 10.59 -3.57
CA MET A 62 12.74 9.46 -4.49
C MET A 62 11.53 8.51 -4.56
N LEU A 63 10.77 8.41 -3.47
CA LEU A 63 9.61 7.53 -3.39
C LEU A 63 8.33 8.25 -3.84
N PRO A 64 7.39 7.53 -4.47
CA PRO A 64 6.07 8.07 -4.78
C PRO A 64 5.42 8.70 -3.56
N ASN A 65 4.75 9.83 -3.75
CA ASN A 65 3.99 10.53 -2.72
C ASN A 65 2.52 10.10 -2.72
N GLY A 66 2.29 8.81 -2.49
CA GLY A 66 0.95 8.20 -2.45
C GLY A 66 0.63 7.32 -3.66
N SER A 67 -0.59 6.78 -3.67
CA SER A 67 -1.06 5.82 -4.67
C SER A 67 -1.17 6.38 -6.10
N GLU A 68 -1.41 7.69 -6.24
CA GLU A 68 -1.60 8.31 -7.55
C GLU A 68 -0.31 8.36 -8.39
N GLU A 69 0.84 8.45 -7.73
CA GLU A 69 2.18 8.56 -8.33
C GLU A 69 2.84 7.20 -8.64
N LEU A 70 2.15 6.08 -8.37
CA LEU A 70 2.69 4.77 -8.68
C LEU A 70 2.79 4.56 -10.20
N SER A 71 3.78 3.77 -10.60
CA SER A 71 4.05 3.45 -12.00
C SER A 71 3.96 1.95 -12.27
N LEU A 72 3.67 1.55 -13.50
CA LEU A 72 3.59 0.13 -13.87
C LEU A 72 4.93 -0.59 -13.69
N SER A 73 4.88 -1.83 -13.21
CA SER A 73 6.03 -2.72 -13.06
C SER A 73 6.72 -3.03 -14.39
N LYS A 74 5.95 -3.00 -15.48
CA LYS A 74 6.39 -3.27 -16.85
C LYS A 74 5.69 -2.33 -17.82
N MET A 75 6.36 -2.02 -18.93
CA MET A 75 5.81 -1.16 -19.99
C MET A 75 5.40 0.24 -19.52
N ASN A 76 5.99 0.77 -18.44
CA ASN A 76 5.66 2.12 -17.96
C ASN A 76 5.90 3.20 -19.02
N MET A 77 6.93 3.07 -19.86
CA MET A 77 7.24 3.99 -20.97
C MET A 77 7.21 5.46 -20.54
N MET A 78 8.00 5.81 -19.52
CA MET A 78 8.02 7.16 -18.92
C MET A 78 6.63 7.66 -18.45
N GLY A 79 5.77 6.76 -17.97
CA GLY A 79 4.43 7.06 -17.46
C GLY A 79 3.30 6.90 -18.48
N VAL A 80 3.62 6.75 -19.78
CA VAL A 80 2.60 6.58 -20.83
C VAL A 80 1.80 5.30 -20.63
N GLY A 81 2.48 4.19 -20.33
CA GLY A 81 1.82 2.90 -20.09
C GLY A 81 0.89 2.95 -18.88
N THR A 82 1.30 3.61 -17.80
CA THR A 82 0.48 3.77 -16.59
C THR A 82 -0.80 4.55 -16.88
N LYS A 83 -0.70 5.65 -17.64
CA LYS A 83 -1.88 6.43 -18.07
C LYS A 83 -2.82 5.60 -18.96
N MET A 84 -2.26 4.84 -19.91
CA MET A 84 -3.04 3.96 -20.77
C MET A 84 -3.78 2.90 -19.95
N MET A 85 -3.11 2.25 -18.99
CA MET A 85 -3.73 1.25 -18.14
C MET A 85 -4.86 1.83 -17.28
N LYS A 86 -4.64 2.99 -16.64
CA LYS A 86 -5.69 3.72 -15.89
C LYS A 86 -6.90 4.04 -16.78
N GLN A 87 -6.68 4.44 -18.04
CA GLN A 87 -7.76 4.70 -18.99
C GLN A 87 -8.54 3.43 -19.37
N ILE A 88 -7.84 2.32 -19.64
CA ILE A 88 -8.47 1.02 -19.95
C ILE A 88 -9.33 0.56 -18.77
N MET A 89 -8.79 0.63 -17.55
CA MET A 89 -9.52 0.27 -16.33
C MET A 89 -10.81 1.09 -16.21
N LYS A 90 -10.73 2.41 -16.37
CA LYS A 90 -11.90 3.30 -16.34
C LYS A 90 -12.94 2.93 -17.40
N ASN A 91 -12.51 2.65 -18.63
CA ASN A 91 -13.41 2.25 -19.72
C ASN A 91 -14.12 0.92 -19.47
N GLN A 92 -13.48 0.03 -18.69
CA GLN A 92 -14.04 -1.28 -18.31
C GLN A 92 -14.75 -1.24 -16.96
N ASN A 93 -14.98 -0.06 -16.38
CA ASN A 93 -15.58 0.13 -15.05
C ASN A 93 -14.86 -0.63 -13.93
N VAL A 94 -13.54 -0.78 -14.05
CA VAL A 94 -12.69 -1.32 -12.99
C VAL A 94 -12.38 -0.21 -12.00
N ALA A 95 -12.56 -0.49 -10.71
CA ALA A 95 -12.22 0.44 -9.63
C ALA A 95 -10.75 0.89 -9.72
N SER A 96 -10.53 2.18 -9.52
CA SER A 96 -9.21 2.79 -9.38
C SER A 96 -8.51 2.30 -8.11
N LEU A 97 -7.19 2.52 -8.03
CA LEU A 97 -6.42 2.15 -6.84
C LEU A 97 -6.93 2.92 -5.62
N GLU A 98 -7.33 4.17 -5.81
CA GLU A 98 -7.84 5.06 -4.78
C GLU A 98 -9.18 4.56 -4.22
N GLU A 99 -10.08 4.12 -5.10
CA GLU A 99 -11.35 3.50 -4.70
C GLU A 99 -11.12 2.20 -3.93
N LEU A 100 -10.22 1.33 -4.43
CA LEU A 100 -9.85 0.08 -3.76
C LEU A 100 -9.21 0.31 -2.39
N ILE A 101 -8.38 1.34 -2.26
CA ILE A 101 -7.78 1.80 -1.00
C ILE A 101 -8.89 2.20 -0.01
N MET A 102 -9.92 2.91 -0.46
CA MET A 102 -11.03 3.30 0.41
C MET A 102 -11.88 2.11 0.88
N LEU A 103 -12.09 1.10 0.02
CA LEU A 103 -12.81 -0.13 0.39
C LEU A 103 -12.19 -0.87 1.57
N VAL A 104 -10.87 -0.76 1.77
CA VAL A 104 -10.19 -1.33 2.94
C VAL A 104 -10.83 -0.88 4.25
N ARG A 105 -11.17 0.41 4.36
CA ARG A 105 -11.86 0.94 5.56
C ARG A 105 -13.23 0.32 5.73
N GLU A 106 -13.99 0.26 4.64
CA GLU A 106 -15.38 -0.20 4.64
C GLU A 106 -15.50 -1.70 4.96
N MET A 107 -14.50 -2.48 4.56
CA MET A 107 -14.45 -3.93 4.71
C MET A 107 -13.71 -4.40 5.98
N ASP A 108 -13.35 -3.49 6.89
CA ASP A 108 -12.58 -3.76 8.11
C ASP A 108 -11.26 -4.55 7.86
N ILE A 109 -10.62 -4.29 6.70
CA ILE A 109 -9.34 -4.91 6.35
C ILE A 109 -8.24 -4.30 7.23
N LYS A 110 -7.48 -5.15 7.92
CA LYS A 110 -6.45 -4.72 8.88
C LYS A 110 -5.17 -4.32 8.14
N ILE A 111 -4.84 -3.04 8.23
CA ILE A 111 -3.61 -2.48 7.66
C ILE A 111 -2.51 -2.43 8.72
N HIS A 112 -1.42 -3.11 8.41
CA HIS A 112 -0.21 -3.19 9.24
C HIS A 112 0.94 -2.53 8.49
N ILE A 113 1.78 -1.77 9.18
CA ILE A 113 2.93 -1.09 8.58
C ILE A 113 4.18 -1.48 9.32
N CYS A 114 5.19 -1.91 8.57
CA CYS A 114 6.49 -2.31 9.10
C CYS A 114 7.21 -1.13 9.75
N ASP A 115 7.36 -1.16 11.07
CA ASP A 115 8.06 -0.14 11.87
C ASP A 115 9.49 0.12 11.35
N MET A 116 10.21 -0.95 11.03
CA MET A 116 11.55 -0.86 10.47
C MET A 116 11.56 -0.14 9.12
N SER A 117 10.60 -0.43 8.24
CA SER A 117 10.52 0.24 6.93
C SER A 117 10.19 1.73 7.09
N MET A 118 9.26 2.09 7.98
CA MET A 118 8.96 3.49 8.30
C MET A 118 10.19 4.24 8.77
N SER A 119 10.94 3.64 9.69
CA SER A 119 12.18 4.21 10.24
C SER A 119 13.26 4.40 9.18
N LEU A 120 13.47 3.41 8.30
CA LEU A 120 14.48 3.49 7.23
C LEU A 120 14.13 4.55 6.18
N MET A 121 12.85 4.67 5.84
CA MET A 121 12.38 5.58 4.79
C MET A 121 11.98 6.96 5.30
N GLY A 122 12.06 7.20 6.61
CA GLY A 122 11.72 8.49 7.21
C GLY A 122 10.23 8.84 7.14
N LEU A 123 9.37 7.82 7.13
CA LEU A 123 7.91 7.98 7.07
C LEU A 123 7.34 8.04 8.47
N ARG A 124 6.51 9.05 8.77
CA ARG A 124 5.84 9.15 10.06
C ARG A 124 4.37 8.75 9.97
N LYS A 125 3.80 8.30 11.09
CA LYS A 125 2.42 7.82 11.14
C LYS A 125 1.42 8.92 10.76
N GLU A 126 1.74 10.17 11.07
CA GLU A 126 0.92 11.34 10.75
C GLU A 126 0.82 11.58 9.24
N GLU A 127 1.78 11.08 8.44
CA GLU A 127 1.85 11.28 6.98
C GLU A 127 1.03 10.26 6.20
N LEU A 128 0.30 9.37 6.87
CA LEU A 128 -0.42 8.26 6.25
C LEU A 128 -1.90 8.57 6.05
N LEU A 129 -2.47 8.14 4.92
CA LEU A 129 -3.90 8.23 4.58
C LEU A 129 -4.81 7.59 5.64
N PHE A 130 -4.28 6.56 6.30
CA PHE A 130 -4.95 5.69 7.27
C PHE A 130 -4.29 5.73 8.65
N GLY A 131 -3.64 6.84 9.02
CA GLY A 131 -2.91 6.92 10.29
C GLY A 131 -3.75 6.54 11.53
N ASP A 132 -5.07 6.66 11.48
CA ASP A 132 -6.00 6.27 12.54
C ASP A 132 -6.25 4.76 12.65
N ILE A 133 -6.27 4.04 11.53
CA ILE A 133 -6.59 2.60 11.47
C ILE A 133 -5.37 1.72 11.19
N CYS A 134 -4.24 2.32 10.84
CA CYS A 134 -2.99 1.59 10.63
C CYS A 134 -2.34 1.22 11.96
N GLU A 135 -2.05 -0.08 12.11
CA GLU A 135 -1.19 -0.60 13.16
C GLU A 135 0.27 -0.55 12.68
N VAL A 136 1.15 0.09 13.45
CA VAL A 136 2.60 0.04 13.19
C VAL A 136 3.14 -1.13 14.00
N CYS A 137 3.72 -2.11 13.33
CA CYS A 137 4.20 -3.34 13.99
C CYS A 137 5.44 -3.93 13.31
N GLY A 138 6.14 -4.80 14.04
CA GLY A 138 7.30 -5.53 13.53
C GLY A 138 6.91 -6.84 12.82
N ILE A 139 7.88 -7.45 12.15
CA ILE A 139 7.66 -8.70 11.40
C ILE A 139 7.13 -9.85 12.28
N ALA A 140 7.50 -9.90 13.57
CA ALA A 140 7.01 -10.93 14.50
C ALA A 140 5.49 -10.86 14.72
N ALA A 141 4.92 -9.64 14.80
CA ALA A 141 3.48 -9.45 14.91
C ALA A 141 2.77 -9.91 13.63
N TYR A 142 3.29 -9.52 12.47
CA TYR A 142 2.77 -10.01 11.18
C TYR A 142 2.76 -11.54 11.09
N LEU A 143 3.88 -12.20 11.44
CA LEU A 143 3.97 -13.66 11.39
C LEU A 143 2.96 -14.36 12.31
N SER A 144 2.57 -13.74 13.42
CA SER A 144 1.49 -14.23 14.29
C SER A 144 0.13 -14.24 13.58
N TYR A 145 -0.18 -13.19 12.81
CA TYR A 145 -1.38 -13.13 11.97
C TYR A 145 -1.30 -14.14 10.81
N ALA A 146 -0.17 -14.17 10.11
CA ALA A 146 0.05 -15.06 8.97
C ALA A 146 -0.08 -16.55 9.35
N ARG A 147 0.42 -16.94 10.53
CA ARG A 147 0.30 -18.31 11.05
C ARG A 147 -1.16 -18.76 11.24
N LYS A 148 -2.09 -17.84 11.50
CA LYS A 148 -3.52 -18.13 11.66
C LYS A 148 -4.29 -18.08 10.34
N SER A 149 -3.69 -17.50 9.30
CA SER A 149 -4.32 -17.35 7.99
C SER A 149 -4.26 -18.63 7.16
N LYS A 150 -5.38 -18.96 6.50
CA LYS A 150 -5.46 -20.07 5.54
C LYS A 150 -4.69 -19.82 4.24
N ILE A 151 -4.48 -18.55 3.89
CA ILE A 151 -3.79 -18.10 2.68
C ILE A 151 -2.80 -17.01 3.08
N SER A 152 -1.56 -17.15 2.61
CA SER A 152 -0.48 -16.18 2.81
C SER A 152 0.17 -15.84 1.46
N LEU A 153 0.27 -14.55 1.14
CA LEU A 153 0.85 -14.04 -0.12
C LEU A 153 2.00 -13.06 0.13
N PHE A 154 2.89 -12.90 -0.85
CA PHE A 154 3.91 -11.86 -0.90
C PHE A 154 3.82 -11.17 -2.27
N ILE A 155 3.58 -9.86 -2.27
CA ILE A 155 3.27 -9.06 -3.48
C ILE A 155 4.18 -7.84 -3.58
#